data_AF-A0A162FX35-F1
#
_entry.id   AF-A0A162FX35-F1
#
_cell.length_a   1.000
_cell.length_b   1.000
_cell.length_c   1.000
_cell.angle_alpha   90.00
_cell.angle_beta   90.00
_cell.angle_gamma   90.00
#
_symmetry.space_group_name_H-M   'P 1'
#
loop_
_entity.id
_entity.type
_entity.pdbx_description
1 polymer ?
#
loop_
_entity_poly.entity_id
_entity_poly.type
_entity_poly.pdbx_seq_one_letter_code
_entity_poly.pdbx_strand_id
1 'polypeptide(L)'
;MIDSQSTETRAFAERELAEWTEWLGFDVRQLLIDGDEGRALGIMRSAQAALDVIFSETSADDRGAQEDSFLLAIQGDGRALVPNWTVNSETFLAMRGMQGEDVKKYVQVTENRLKLMSQAGDPEALALQMLAGGILSITVPMVVGVAKEVIAGTALRAAVVAGIKSIGFKTAIGAVVIAAFTLLSWLVTSNPKEIMGLVANNTSMDLTIGGDTYMNCGEMTSMMDNFPDPVQLTKRLSVSSEGTVTTFVSVGVYSAQKKFGLFGAEGIMRFTDPTSGFAFDQMFAVPYSKDNGINVREARGEGLPDSFTQLYASRDVRVSTRVGDSVHLTSTVNDTRGGQAATITTISDTP
;
A
#
# COMPACT_ATOMS: atom_id res chain seq x y z
N MET A 1 10.72 -9.52 -26.56
CA MET A 1 11.06 -9.55 -25.12
C MET A 1 10.05 -8.76 -24.27
N ILE A 2 9.54 -7.61 -24.75
CA ILE A 2 8.46 -6.84 -24.07
C ILE A 2 7.14 -7.63 -23.96
N ASP A 3 6.89 -8.55 -24.89
CA ASP A 3 5.62 -9.29 -24.99
C ASP A 3 5.52 -10.53 -24.07
N SER A 4 6.64 -11.12 -23.66
CA SER A 4 6.61 -12.32 -22.80
C SER A 4 6.37 -11.98 -21.33
N GLN A 5 6.84 -10.82 -20.86
CA GLN A 5 6.75 -10.42 -19.45
C GLN A 5 5.39 -9.82 -19.06
N SER A 6 4.74 -9.10 -19.98
CA SER A 6 3.32 -8.74 -19.84
C SER A 6 2.46 -10.01 -19.80
N THR A 7 2.82 -11.01 -20.61
CA THR A 7 2.11 -12.30 -20.65
C THR A 7 2.24 -13.08 -19.34
N GLU A 8 3.42 -13.15 -18.72
CA GLU A 8 3.59 -13.83 -17.42
C GLU A 8 2.85 -13.14 -16.28
N THR A 9 2.91 -11.80 -16.21
CA THR A 9 2.20 -11.02 -15.18
C THR A 9 0.69 -11.16 -15.35
N ARG A 10 0.22 -11.14 -16.60
CA ARG A 10 -1.18 -11.34 -16.92
C ARG A 10 -1.63 -12.78 -16.65
N ALA A 11 -0.80 -13.78 -16.97
CA ALA A 11 -1.11 -15.18 -16.68
C ALA A 11 -1.18 -15.43 -15.16
N PHE A 12 -0.29 -14.80 -14.39
CA PHE A 12 -0.37 -14.76 -12.93
C PHE A 12 -1.71 -14.15 -12.51
N ALA A 13 -2.00 -12.92 -12.94
CA ALA A 13 -3.20 -12.19 -12.53
C ALA A 13 -4.51 -12.91 -12.93
N GLU A 14 -4.57 -13.52 -14.11
CA GLU A 14 -5.73 -14.29 -14.58
C GLU A 14 -5.91 -15.59 -13.78
N ARG A 15 -4.81 -16.26 -13.39
CA ARG A 15 -4.88 -17.40 -12.48
C ARG A 15 -5.38 -16.96 -11.11
N GLU A 16 -4.83 -15.87 -10.57
CA GLU A 16 -5.29 -15.34 -9.28
C GLU A 16 -6.78 -15.00 -9.34
N LEU A 17 -7.24 -14.30 -10.38
CA LEU A 17 -8.66 -13.98 -10.57
C LEU A 17 -9.55 -15.22 -10.64
N ALA A 18 -9.12 -16.28 -11.32
CA ALA A 18 -9.89 -17.52 -11.39
C ALA A 18 -10.02 -18.15 -10.00
N GLU A 19 -8.93 -18.21 -9.24
CA GLU A 19 -8.93 -18.72 -7.87
C GLU A 19 -9.78 -17.85 -6.92
N TRP A 20 -9.73 -16.51 -7.06
CA TRP A 20 -10.58 -15.59 -6.30
C TRP A 20 -12.07 -15.72 -6.69
N THR A 21 -12.37 -15.91 -7.97
CA THR A 21 -13.73 -16.13 -8.48
C THR A 21 -14.30 -17.45 -7.96
N GLU A 22 -13.50 -18.51 -7.95
CA GLU A 22 -13.86 -19.80 -7.38
C GLU A 22 -14.11 -19.68 -5.88
N TRP A 23 -13.20 -19.03 -5.15
CA TRP A 23 -13.32 -18.88 -3.70
C TRP A 23 -14.51 -18.01 -3.28
N LEU A 24 -14.76 -16.91 -3.98
CA LEU A 24 -15.83 -15.96 -3.64
C LEU A 24 -17.20 -16.32 -4.23
N GLY A 25 -17.25 -17.26 -5.18
CA GLY A 25 -18.50 -17.67 -5.82
C GLY A 25 -19.13 -16.61 -6.74
N PHE A 26 -18.39 -15.55 -7.12
CA PHE A 26 -18.82 -14.55 -8.09
C PHE A 26 -17.69 -14.12 -9.01
N ASP A 27 -18.02 -13.61 -10.20
CA ASP A 27 -17.05 -13.18 -11.19
C ASP A 27 -16.36 -11.86 -10.77
N VAL A 28 -15.21 -12.02 -10.11
CA VAL A 28 -14.37 -10.89 -9.66
C VAL A 28 -13.90 -10.04 -10.84
N ARG A 29 -13.63 -10.69 -11.98
CA ARG A 29 -13.16 -10.00 -13.17
C ARG A 29 -14.22 -9.06 -13.70
N GLN A 30 -15.47 -9.49 -13.76
CA GLN A 30 -16.56 -8.66 -14.26
C GLN A 30 -16.76 -7.41 -13.40
N LEU A 31 -16.65 -7.51 -12.07
CA LEU A 31 -16.77 -6.37 -11.16
C LEU A 31 -15.59 -5.38 -11.26
N LEU A 32 -14.40 -5.86 -11.61
CA LEU A 32 -13.23 -5.01 -11.84
C LEU A 32 -13.25 -4.33 -13.23
N ILE A 33 -14.02 -4.86 -14.19
CA ILE A 33 -14.03 -4.43 -15.60
C ILE A 33 -15.27 -3.61 -15.98
N ASP A 34 -16.45 -3.85 -15.38
CA ASP A 34 -17.70 -3.16 -15.72
C ASP A 34 -17.66 -1.68 -15.28
N GLY A 35 -17.07 -0.87 -16.15
CA GLY A 35 -16.71 0.54 -15.96
C GLY A 35 -17.79 1.53 -16.36
N ASP A 36 -18.92 1.57 -15.65
CA ASP A 36 -19.86 2.70 -15.73
C ASP A 36 -19.75 3.65 -14.51
N GLU A 37 -19.03 3.22 -13.46
CA GLU A 37 -18.70 4.04 -12.31
C GLU A 37 -17.18 3.99 -12.06
N GLY A 38 -16.59 5.14 -11.72
CA GLY A 38 -15.14 5.31 -11.60
C GLY A 38 -14.49 4.13 -10.87
N ARG A 39 -13.44 3.56 -11.46
CA ARG A 39 -12.81 2.28 -11.08
C ARG A 39 -12.47 2.11 -9.59
N ALA A 40 -12.26 3.20 -8.85
CA ALA A 40 -12.19 3.20 -7.39
C ALA A 40 -13.47 2.61 -6.75
N LEU A 41 -14.65 3.04 -7.21
CA LEU A 41 -15.95 2.47 -6.83
C LEU A 41 -16.07 1.00 -7.24
N GLY A 42 -15.50 0.60 -8.38
CA GLY A 42 -15.44 -0.80 -8.81
C GLY A 42 -14.60 -1.68 -7.86
N ILE A 43 -13.42 -1.21 -7.46
CA ILE A 43 -12.56 -1.88 -6.47
C ILE A 43 -13.29 -1.96 -5.12
N MET A 44 -13.89 -0.86 -4.68
CA MET A 44 -14.64 -0.81 -3.43
C MET A 44 -15.86 -1.73 -3.45
N ARG A 45 -16.61 -1.80 -4.57
CA ARG A 45 -17.75 -2.72 -4.74
C ARG A 45 -17.29 -4.17 -4.76
N SER A 46 -16.17 -4.46 -5.42
CA SER A 46 -15.61 -5.82 -5.47
C SER A 46 -15.14 -6.26 -4.09
N ALA A 47 -14.45 -5.37 -3.37
CA ALA A 47 -14.07 -5.58 -1.99
C ALA A 47 -15.32 -5.75 -1.12
N GLN A 48 -16.33 -4.88 -1.24
CA GLN A 48 -17.59 -5.00 -0.51
C GLN A 48 -18.30 -6.32 -0.79
N ALA A 49 -18.41 -6.75 -2.05
CA ALA A 49 -19.02 -8.03 -2.40
C ALA A 49 -18.25 -9.21 -1.80
N ALA A 50 -16.90 -9.15 -1.82
CA ALA A 50 -16.08 -10.16 -1.18
C ALA A 50 -16.27 -10.18 0.34
N LEU A 51 -16.33 -9.00 0.96
CA LEU A 51 -16.63 -8.82 2.38
C LEU A 51 -18.00 -9.41 2.73
N ASP A 52 -19.03 -9.12 1.92
CA ASP A 52 -20.40 -9.61 2.13
C ASP A 52 -20.44 -11.15 2.08
N VAL A 53 -19.73 -11.78 1.14
CA VAL A 53 -19.59 -13.25 1.08
C VAL A 53 -18.92 -13.79 2.34
N ILE A 54 -17.74 -13.26 2.70
CA ILE A 54 -16.97 -13.69 3.88
C ILE A 54 -17.79 -13.54 5.17
N PHE A 55 -18.55 -12.45 5.28
CA PHE A 55 -19.32 -12.13 6.47
C PHE A 55 -20.68 -12.83 6.53
N SER A 56 -21.22 -13.27 5.38
CA SER A 56 -22.45 -14.08 5.33
C SER A 56 -22.26 -15.50 5.90
N GLU A 57 -21.03 -16.02 5.90
CA GLU A 57 -20.71 -17.36 6.37
C GLU A 57 -20.35 -17.44 7.87
N THR A 58 -20.16 -16.30 8.55
CA THR A 58 -19.79 -16.28 9.97
C THR A 58 -20.91 -15.68 10.83
N SER A 59 -21.49 -16.49 11.71
CA SER A 59 -22.60 -16.10 12.59
C SER A 59 -22.30 -14.88 13.47
N ALA A 60 -23.37 -14.14 13.77
CA ALA A 60 -23.44 -12.90 14.53
C ALA A 60 -22.74 -12.97 15.91
N ASP A 61 -21.76 -12.08 16.12
CA ASP A 61 -21.47 -11.56 17.46
C ASP A 61 -20.88 -10.13 17.40
N ASP A 62 -21.16 -9.38 18.45
CA ASP A 62 -21.14 -7.92 18.61
C ASP A 62 -19.80 -7.20 18.30
N ARG A 63 -19.70 -6.52 17.14
CA ARG A 63 -18.79 -5.35 16.87
C ARG A 63 -19.31 -4.32 15.85
N GLY A 64 -20.62 -4.29 15.59
CA GLY A 64 -21.21 -3.56 14.45
C GLY A 64 -20.79 -2.10 14.30
N ALA A 65 -20.57 -1.37 15.40
CA ALA A 65 -20.24 0.07 15.31
C ALA A 65 -18.85 0.38 14.70
N GLN A 66 -17.82 -0.42 14.98
CA GLN A 66 -16.48 -0.22 14.37
C GLN A 66 -16.43 -0.77 12.95
N GLU A 67 -17.14 -1.87 12.70
CA GLU A 67 -17.27 -2.48 11.38
C GLU A 67 -18.00 -1.54 10.42
N ASP A 68 -19.17 -1.03 10.81
CA ASP A 68 -19.95 -0.08 10.00
C ASP A 68 -19.17 1.22 9.76
N SER A 69 -18.44 1.72 10.75
CA SER A 69 -17.62 2.94 10.59
C SER A 69 -16.46 2.74 9.61
N PHE A 70 -15.80 1.58 9.64
CA PHE A 70 -14.74 1.23 8.70
C PHE A 70 -15.31 1.10 7.27
N LEU A 71 -16.40 0.35 7.09
CA LEU A 71 -17.04 0.16 5.79
C LEU A 71 -17.59 1.47 5.21
N LEU A 72 -18.18 2.33 6.04
CA LEU A 72 -18.65 3.66 5.63
C LEU A 72 -17.49 4.60 5.26
N ALA A 73 -16.37 4.56 5.99
CA ALA A 73 -15.19 5.36 5.67
C ALA A 73 -14.61 5.03 4.29
N ILE A 74 -14.62 3.75 3.91
CA ILE A 74 -14.16 3.27 2.60
C ILE A 74 -15.03 3.80 1.45
N GLN A 75 -16.27 4.23 1.71
CA GLN A 75 -17.22 4.67 0.69
C GLN A 75 -17.13 6.17 0.31
N GLY A 76 -16.37 6.99 1.05
CA GLY A 76 -16.57 8.45 1.12
C GLY A 76 -16.08 9.33 -0.04
N ASP A 77 -14.95 9.01 -0.69
CA ASP A 77 -14.18 10.04 -1.42
C ASP A 77 -13.92 9.79 -2.92
N GLY A 78 -14.54 8.76 -3.51
CA GLY A 78 -14.38 8.44 -4.94
C GLY A 78 -12.96 7.97 -5.35
N ARG A 79 -12.03 7.86 -4.39
CA ARG A 79 -10.74 7.16 -4.48
C ARG A 79 -10.82 5.89 -3.63
N ALA A 80 -10.18 4.82 -4.07
CA ALA A 80 -10.09 3.63 -3.25
C ALA A 80 -9.15 3.91 -2.07
N LEU A 81 -9.66 3.83 -0.84
CA LEU A 81 -8.84 3.89 0.37
C LEU A 81 -8.18 2.52 0.59
N VAL A 82 -6.86 2.53 0.73
CA VAL A 82 -6.08 1.31 0.96
C VAL A 82 -5.59 1.32 2.40
N PRO A 83 -5.89 0.28 3.20
CA PRO A 83 -5.40 0.24 4.56
C PRO A 83 -3.89 0.09 4.57
N ASN A 84 -3.24 0.87 5.43
CA ASN A 84 -1.81 0.74 5.67
C ASN A 84 -1.50 -0.52 6.46
N TRP A 85 -0.39 -1.17 6.11
CA TRP A 85 0.15 -2.26 6.90
C TRP A 85 1.47 -1.87 7.53
N THR A 86 1.88 -2.64 8.53
CA THR A 86 3.21 -2.49 9.11
C THR A 86 4.08 -3.70 8.85
N VAL A 87 5.37 -3.45 8.66
CA VAL A 87 6.39 -4.48 8.46
C VAL A 87 7.46 -4.38 9.54
N ASN A 88 8.24 -5.45 9.70
CA ASN A 88 9.40 -5.43 10.59
C ASN A 88 10.61 -4.70 9.96
N SER A 89 11.63 -4.41 10.78
CA SER A 89 12.87 -3.75 10.32
C SER A 89 13.59 -4.49 9.20
N GLU A 90 13.62 -5.82 9.24
CA GLU A 90 14.30 -6.63 8.21
C GLU A 90 13.63 -6.48 6.84
N THR A 91 12.30 -6.52 6.82
CA THR A 91 11.49 -6.30 5.61
C THR A 91 11.68 -4.88 5.10
N PHE A 92 11.70 -3.88 5.98
CA PHE A 92 12.00 -2.49 5.58
C PHE A 92 13.38 -2.36 4.94
N LEU A 93 14.42 -2.98 5.52
CA LEU A 93 15.77 -2.95 4.97
C LEU A 93 15.83 -3.64 3.60
N ALA A 94 15.12 -4.76 3.44
CA ALA A 94 14.97 -5.42 2.14
C ALA A 94 14.29 -4.48 1.13
N MET A 95 13.17 -3.85 1.48
CA MET A 95 12.47 -2.88 0.62
C MET A 95 13.39 -1.75 0.14
N ARG A 96 14.20 -1.18 1.05
CA ARG A 96 15.16 -0.12 0.72
C ARG A 96 16.23 -0.58 -0.28
N GLY A 97 16.61 -1.86 -0.23
CA GLY A 97 17.61 -2.46 -1.12
C GLY A 97 17.09 -2.87 -2.50
N MET A 98 15.77 -3.03 -2.67
CA MET A 98 15.18 -3.54 -3.91
C MET A 98 15.39 -2.61 -5.10
N GLN A 99 15.67 -3.21 -6.26
CA GLN A 99 15.84 -2.53 -7.53
C GLN A 99 15.32 -3.37 -8.69
N GLY A 100 14.93 -2.71 -9.78
CA GLY A 100 14.49 -3.39 -10.98
C GLY A 100 13.33 -4.36 -10.72
N GLU A 101 13.45 -5.58 -11.24
CA GLU A 101 12.40 -6.60 -11.15
C GLU A 101 12.05 -7.02 -9.72
N ASP A 102 12.96 -6.86 -8.76
CA ASP A 102 12.69 -7.23 -7.36
C ASP A 102 11.58 -6.38 -6.74
N VAL A 103 11.42 -5.14 -7.21
CA VAL A 103 10.32 -4.26 -6.80
C VAL A 103 8.98 -4.85 -7.23
N LYS A 104 8.89 -5.37 -8.46
CA LYS A 104 7.66 -5.95 -8.99
C LYS A 104 7.35 -7.32 -8.34
N LYS A 105 8.38 -8.15 -8.17
CA LYS A 105 8.25 -9.43 -7.44
C LYS A 105 7.78 -9.21 -6.02
N TYR A 106 8.26 -8.18 -5.34
CA TYR A 106 7.79 -7.86 -4.00
C TYR A 106 6.28 -7.59 -3.97
N VAL A 107 5.75 -6.79 -4.90
CA VAL A 107 4.31 -6.55 -5.01
C VAL A 107 3.52 -7.84 -5.24
N GLN A 108 3.99 -8.71 -6.14
CA GLN A 108 3.36 -10.02 -6.41
C GLN A 108 3.39 -10.95 -5.19
N VAL A 109 4.52 -10.99 -4.47
CA VAL A 109 4.65 -11.79 -3.26
C VAL A 109 3.72 -11.26 -2.17
N THR A 110 3.66 -9.93 -1.99
CA THR A 110 2.75 -9.31 -1.00
C THR A 110 1.29 -9.57 -1.33
N GLU A 111 0.89 -9.51 -2.59
CA GLU A 111 -0.48 -9.84 -3.03
C GLU A 111 -0.83 -11.29 -2.68
N ASN A 112 0.01 -12.25 -3.06
CA ASN A 112 -0.23 -13.66 -2.74
C ASN A 112 -0.28 -13.90 -1.21
N ARG A 113 0.53 -13.17 -0.43
CA ARG A 113 0.47 -13.24 1.04
C ARG A 113 -0.84 -12.69 1.59
N LEU A 114 -1.34 -11.57 1.06
CA LEU A 114 -2.64 -11.02 1.47
C LEU A 114 -3.80 -11.95 1.07
N LYS A 115 -3.73 -12.62 -0.08
CA LYS A 115 -4.69 -13.66 -0.45
C LYS A 115 -4.70 -14.84 0.54
N LEU A 116 -3.52 -15.37 0.89
CA LEU A 116 -3.43 -16.44 1.89
C LEU A 116 -3.94 -15.99 3.27
N MET A 117 -3.78 -14.70 3.59
CA MET A 117 -4.35 -14.11 4.80
C MET A 117 -5.88 -14.01 4.73
N SER A 118 -6.47 -13.66 3.59
CA SER A 118 -7.94 -13.54 3.46
C SER A 118 -8.65 -14.89 3.54
N GLN A 119 -7.94 -15.97 3.23
CA GLN A 119 -8.41 -17.36 3.34
C GLN A 119 -8.20 -17.97 4.73
N ALA A 120 -7.63 -17.22 5.68
CA ALA A 120 -7.43 -17.74 7.03
C ALA A 120 -8.79 -18.05 7.69
N GLY A 121 -8.91 -19.24 8.29
CA GLY A 121 -10.14 -19.67 8.97
C GLY A 121 -10.28 -19.17 10.41
N ASP A 122 -9.19 -18.71 11.01
CA ASP A 122 -9.16 -18.23 12.40
C ASP A 122 -8.04 -17.19 12.63
N PRO A 123 -8.05 -16.45 13.77
CA PRO A 123 -7.03 -15.47 14.09
C PRO A 123 -5.59 -16.01 14.17
N GLU A 124 -5.39 -17.28 14.52
CA GLU A 124 -4.07 -17.87 14.64
C GLU A 124 -3.45 -18.19 13.27
N ALA A 125 -4.27 -18.69 12.36
CA ALA A 125 -3.92 -18.90 10.95
C ALA A 125 -3.60 -17.56 10.27
N LEU A 126 -4.41 -16.53 10.52
CA LEU A 126 -4.16 -15.18 9.98
C LEU A 126 -2.82 -14.63 10.51
N ALA A 127 -2.59 -14.68 11.82
CA ALA A 127 -1.33 -14.24 12.42
C ALA A 127 -0.11 -14.97 11.85
N LEU A 128 -0.23 -16.26 11.56
CA LEU A 128 0.84 -17.05 10.95
C LEU A 128 1.17 -16.56 9.54
N GLN A 129 0.15 -16.32 8.70
CA GLN A 129 0.36 -15.81 7.35
C GLN A 129 0.94 -14.39 7.35
N MET A 130 0.46 -13.53 8.26
CA MET A 130 0.99 -12.19 8.48
C MET A 130 2.49 -12.21 8.77
N LEU A 131 2.91 -12.98 9.77
CA LEU A 131 4.31 -13.11 10.15
C LEU A 131 5.16 -13.73 9.04
N ALA A 132 4.65 -14.74 8.34
CA ALA A 132 5.35 -15.35 7.20
C ALA A 132 5.54 -14.38 6.02
N GLY A 133 4.67 -13.37 5.89
CA GLY A 133 4.80 -12.28 4.93
C GLY A 133 5.62 -11.08 5.43
N GLY A 134 6.15 -11.12 6.67
CA GLY A 134 6.81 -9.97 7.30
C GLY A 134 5.86 -8.84 7.68
N ILE A 135 4.55 -9.08 7.63
CA ILE A 135 3.49 -8.12 7.99
C ILE A 135 3.16 -8.31 9.48
N LEU A 136 3.19 -7.23 10.24
CA LEU A 136 2.91 -7.25 11.68
C LEU A 136 1.48 -6.77 11.99
N SER A 137 0.89 -5.96 11.11
CA SER A 137 -0.50 -5.49 11.21
C SER A 137 -0.99 -4.95 9.86
N ILE A 138 -2.30 -4.85 9.66
CA ILE A 138 -2.94 -4.31 8.44
C ILE A 138 -3.84 -3.10 8.75
N THR A 139 -3.90 -2.68 10.02
CA THR A 139 -4.62 -1.46 10.44
C THR A 139 -3.95 -0.83 11.64
N VAL A 140 -4.11 0.50 11.83
CA VAL A 140 -3.58 1.21 13.01
C VAL A 140 -4.10 0.65 14.34
N PRO A 141 -5.41 0.36 14.50
CA PRO A 141 -5.91 -0.23 15.75
C PRO A 141 -5.27 -1.60 16.03
N MET A 142 -4.95 -2.37 15.00
CA MET A 142 -4.22 -3.62 15.15
C MET A 142 -2.79 -3.38 15.61
N VAL A 143 -2.05 -2.41 15.05
CA VAL A 143 -0.71 -2.01 15.55
C VAL A 143 -0.74 -1.76 17.04
N VAL A 144 -1.70 -0.96 17.51
CA VAL A 144 -1.83 -0.61 18.92
C VAL A 144 -2.09 -1.85 19.77
N GLY A 145 -2.95 -2.76 19.31
CA GLY A 145 -3.21 -4.04 19.97
C GLY A 145 -1.95 -4.91 20.09
N VAL A 146 -1.23 -5.11 18.98
CA VAL A 146 0.01 -5.90 18.97
C VAL A 146 1.07 -5.26 19.86
N ALA A 147 1.27 -3.95 19.77
CA ALA A 147 2.28 -3.24 20.54
C ALA A 147 2.02 -3.35 22.05
N LYS A 148 0.77 -3.18 22.50
CA LYS A 148 0.40 -3.34 23.92
C LYS A 148 0.79 -4.71 24.47
N GLU A 149 0.55 -5.75 23.69
CA GLU A 149 0.84 -7.13 24.08
C GLU A 149 2.35 -7.42 24.07
N VAL A 150 3.09 -6.90 23.10
CA VAL A 150 4.56 -7.01 23.11
C VAL A 150 5.14 -6.29 24.34
N ILE A 151 4.65 -5.09 24.67
CA ILE A 151 5.04 -4.36 25.91
C ILE A 151 4.77 -5.20 27.16
N ALA A 152 3.66 -5.94 27.17
CA ALA A 152 3.27 -6.80 28.29
C ALA A 152 4.11 -8.08 28.44
N GLY A 153 5.07 -8.34 27.53
CA GLY A 153 5.89 -9.56 27.56
C GLY A 153 5.34 -10.71 26.72
N THR A 154 4.23 -10.49 25.99
CA THR A 154 3.63 -11.54 25.15
C THR A 154 4.51 -11.81 23.93
N ALA A 155 4.76 -13.09 23.64
CA ALA A 155 5.49 -13.50 22.44
C ALA A 155 4.83 -12.93 21.17
N LEU A 156 5.64 -12.50 20.19
CA LEU A 156 5.16 -11.74 19.02
C LEU A 156 3.96 -12.38 18.30
N ARG A 157 3.97 -13.71 18.10
CA ARG A 157 2.83 -14.41 17.48
C ARG A 157 1.55 -14.26 18.27
N ALA A 158 1.61 -14.46 19.59
CA ALA A 158 0.45 -14.29 20.46
C ALA A 158 0.00 -12.83 20.53
N ALA A 159 0.94 -11.87 20.47
CA ALA A 159 0.64 -10.45 20.38
C ALA A 159 -0.09 -10.08 19.07
N VAL A 160 0.33 -10.66 17.93
CA VAL A 160 -0.38 -10.49 16.64
C VAL A 160 -1.79 -11.05 16.71
N VAL A 161 -1.96 -12.26 17.26
CA VAL A 161 -3.29 -12.87 17.47
C VAL A 161 -4.18 -11.97 18.34
N ALA A 162 -3.64 -11.43 19.43
CA ALA A 162 -4.36 -10.52 20.31
C ALA A 162 -4.72 -9.21 19.61
N GLY A 163 -3.84 -8.65 18.77
CA GLY A 163 -4.13 -7.49 17.93
C GLY A 163 -5.25 -7.74 16.90
N ILE A 164 -5.30 -8.92 16.29
CA ILE A 164 -6.42 -9.34 15.42
C ILE A 164 -7.70 -9.39 16.24
N LYS A 165 -7.66 -10.05 17.41
CA LYS A 165 -8.81 -10.17 18.31
C LYS A 165 -9.25 -8.82 18.86
N SER A 166 -8.38 -7.81 19.00
CA SER A 166 -8.78 -6.50 19.50
C SER A 166 -9.58 -5.68 18.50
N ILE A 167 -9.36 -5.88 17.20
CA ILE A 167 -10.13 -5.18 16.14
C ILE A 167 -11.32 -5.99 15.63
N GLY A 168 -11.24 -7.32 15.76
CA GLY A 168 -12.26 -8.25 15.32
C GLY A 168 -11.74 -9.02 14.13
N PHE A 169 -11.89 -10.34 14.17
CA PHE A 169 -11.36 -11.20 13.11
C PHE A 169 -11.93 -10.82 11.75
N LYS A 170 -13.24 -10.54 11.69
CA LYS A 170 -13.95 -10.08 10.50
C LYS A 170 -13.37 -8.77 9.96
N THR A 171 -13.24 -7.74 10.80
CA THR A 171 -12.60 -6.46 10.44
C THR A 171 -11.18 -6.66 9.90
N ALA A 172 -10.39 -7.54 10.53
CA ALA A 172 -9.01 -7.82 10.12
C ALA A 172 -8.97 -8.45 8.73
N ILE A 173 -9.77 -9.51 8.50
CA ILE A 173 -9.91 -10.14 7.18
C ILE A 173 -10.39 -9.12 6.16
N GLY A 174 -11.31 -8.23 6.54
CA GLY A 174 -11.83 -7.26 5.61
C GLY A 174 -10.79 -6.26 5.11
N ALA A 175 -9.94 -5.77 6.01
CA ALA A 175 -8.82 -4.93 5.64
C ALA A 175 -7.80 -5.66 4.74
N VAL A 176 -7.52 -6.95 5.02
CA VAL A 176 -6.68 -7.81 4.18
C VAL A 176 -7.25 -7.89 2.76
N VAL A 177 -8.55 -8.15 2.65
CA VAL A 177 -9.26 -8.31 1.37
C VAL A 177 -9.14 -7.03 0.55
N ILE A 178 -9.41 -5.86 1.12
CA ILE A 178 -9.29 -4.56 0.42
C ILE A 178 -7.87 -4.32 -0.09
N ALA A 179 -6.86 -4.61 0.74
CA ALA A 179 -5.46 -4.51 0.34
C ALA A 179 -5.14 -5.46 -0.83
N ALA A 180 -5.56 -6.73 -0.74
CA ALA A 180 -5.37 -7.72 -1.80
C ALA A 180 -6.05 -7.29 -3.10
N PHE A 181 -7.32 -6.89 -3.05
CA PHE A 181 -8.07 -6.42 -4.21
C PHE A 181 -7.42 -5.21 -4.89
N THR A 182 -6.87 -4.28 -4.12
CA THR A 182 -6.15 -3.13 -4.68
C THR A 182 -4.91 -3.59 -5.46
N LEU A 183 -4.12 -4.50 -4.88
CA LEU A 183 -2.92 -5.03 -5.55
C LEU A 183 -3.27 -5.85 -6.79
N LEU A 184 -4.26 -6.74 -6.68
CA LEU A 184 -4.72 -7.59 -7.76
C LEU A 184 -5.31 -6.75 -8.91
N SER A 185 -6.10 -5.73 -8.59
CA SER A 185 -6.69 -4.83 -9.59
C SER A 185 -5.60 -4.26 -10.49
N TRP A 186 -4.52 -3.72 -9.91
CA TRP A 186 -3.39 -3.19 -10.67
C TRP A 186 -2.65 -4.26 -11.50
N LEU A 187 -2.48 -5.48 -10.97
CA LEU A 187 -1.84 -6.57 -11.72
C LEU A 187 -2.66 -6.98 -12.96
N VAL A 188 -3.98 -7.07 -12.81
CA VAL A 188 -4.91 -7.50 -13.87
C VAL A 188 -5.09 -6.44 -14.94
N THR A 189 -5.19 -5.18 -14.53
CA THR A 189 -5.47 -4.06 -15.42
C THR A 189 -4.22 -3.78 -16.23
N SER A 190 -4.17 -4.47 -17.37
CA SER A 190 -3.11 -4.40 -18.37
C SER A 190 -3.11 -3.05 -19.11
N ASN A 191 -3.37 -1.95 -18.39
CA ASN A 191 -3.35 -0.63 -18.95
C ASN A 191 -1.90 -0.18 -19.01
N PRO A 192 -1.31 -0.07 -20.21
CA PRO A 192 0.03 0.46 -20.34
C PRO A 192 0.01 1.87 -19.74
N LYS A 193 0.90 2.11 -18.77
CA LYS A 193 1.16 3.38 -18.08
C LYS A 193 0.39 3.61 -16.77
N GLU A 194 0.11 2.54 -16.04
CA GLU A 194 -0.27 2.60 -14.62
C GLU A 194 0.94 2.47 -13.70
N ILE A 195 0.84 3.06 -12.51
CA ILE A 195 1.82 2.95 -11.44
C ILE A 195 1.17 2.52 -10.14
N MET A 196 1.85 1.65 -9.41
CA MET A 196 1.59 1.39 -8.00
C MET A 196 2.81 1.78 -7.20
N GLY A 197 2.62 2.53 -6.13
CA GLY A 197 3.71 2.86 -5.23
C GLY A 197 3.47 2.43 -3.80
N LEU A 198 4.55 1.97 -3.18
CA LEU A 198 4.65 1.68 -1.77
C LEU A 198 5.53 2.74 -1.12
N VAL A 199 5.10 3.29 0.02
CA VAL A 199 5.87 4.27 0.78
C VAL A 199 6.05 3.76 2.20
N ALA A 200 7.28 3.51 2.62
CA ALA A 200 7.62 2.97 3.93
C ALA A 200 8.26 4.03 4.82
N ASN A 201 7.66 4.29 5.98
CA ASN A 201 8.10 5.29 6.95
C ASN A 201 8.79 4.67 8.16
N ASN A 202 10.12 4.71 8.16
CA ASN A 202 10.98 4.28 9.25
C ASN A 202 11.67 5.48 9.95
N THR A 203 10.91 6.53 10.24
CA THR A 203 11.38 7.71 10.96
C THR A 203 10.65 7.88 12.29
N SER A 204 11.06 8.86 13.09
CA SER A 204 10.30 9.30 14.26
C SER A 204 9.10 10.22 13.94
N MET A 205 8.85 10.51 12.65
CA MET A 205 7.85 11.47 12.19
C MET A 205 6.56 10.79 11.72
N ASP A 206 5.43 11.37 12.07
CA ASP A 206 4.13 11.02 11.50
C ASP A 206 3.98 11.81 10.20
N LEU A 207 3.70 11.15 9.07
CA LEU A 207 3.64 11.81 7.77
C LEU A 207 2.21 11.87 7.25
N THR A 208 1.85 13.06 6.77
CA THR A 208 0.56 13.36 6.18
C THR A 208 0.72 13.82 4.74
N ILE A 209 -0.24 13.54 3.87
CA ILE A 209 -0.30 14.13 2.52
C ILE A 209 -1.23 15.34 2.53
N GLY A 210 -2.28 15.36 3.35
CA GLY A 210 -3.15 16.53 3.51
C GLY A 210 -3.84 17.03 2.23
N GLY A 211 -3.90 16.20 1.18
CA GLY A 211 -4.37 16.59 -0.15
C GLY A 211 -3.31 17.18 -1.08
N ASP A 212 -2.05 17.32 -0.63
CA ASP A 212 -0.90 17.83 -1.40
C ASP A 212 -0.42 16.82 -2.44
N THR A 213 -1.24 16.68 -3.48
CA THR A 213 -0.96 15.87 -4.66
C THR A 213 -1.16 16.71 -5.90
N TYR A 214 -0.27 16.55 -6.87
CA TYR A 214 -0.40 17.17 -8.17
C TYR A 214 -0.18 16.11 -9.25
N MET A 215 -1.17 15.96 -10.12
CA MET A 215 -1.09 15.09 -11.29
C MET A 215 -0.83 15.96 -12.52
N ASN A 216 0.35 15.83 -13.11
CA ASN A 216 0.65 16.46 -14.39
C ASN A 216 -0.13 15.78 -15.52
N CYS A 217 -0.22 14.45 -15.48
CA CYS A 217 -0.99 13.63 -16.41
C CYS A 217 -1.59 12.43 -15.67
N GLY A 218 -2.80 12.03 -16.07
CA GLY A 218 -3.50 10.91 -15.45
C GLY A 218 -4.28 11.29 -14.19
N GLU A 219 -4.51 10.32 -13.33
CA GLU A 219 -5.23 10.46 -12.07
C GLU A 219 -4.73 9.48 -11.02
N MET A 220 -4.87 9.87 -9.76
CA MET A 220 -4.67 8.99 -8.61
C MET A 220 -5.94 8.17 -8.39
N THR A 221 -5.83 6.83 -8.45
CA THR A 221 -6.95 5.89 -8.31
C THR A 221 -7.13 5.38 -6.90
N SER A 222 -6.02 5.22 -6.17
CA SER A 222 -6.04 4.83 -4.76
C SER A 222 -5.00 5.60 -4.00
N MET A 223 -5.29 5.83 -2.73
CA MET A 223 -4.36 6.48 -1.81
C MET A 223 -4.35 5.74 -0.48
N MET A 224 -3.19 5.73 0.14
CA MET A 224 -3.00 5.23 1.48
C MET A 224 -3.84 6.05 2.46
N ASP A 225 -4.47 5.36 3.41
CA ASP A 225 -5.22 6.02 4.46
C ASP A 225 -5.17 5.25 5.76
N ASN A 226 -5.32 6.00 6.85
CA ASN A 226 -5.17 5.53 8.23
C ASN A 226 -6.40 5.89 9.05
N PHE A 227 -7.59 5.73 8.46
CA PHE A 227 -8.85 6.06 9.11
C PHE A 227 -8.94 5.51 10.55
N PRO A 228 -9.39 6.33 11.53
CA PRO A 228 -9.86 7.72 11.41
C PRO A 228 -8.75 8.79 11.54
N ASP A 229 -7.48 8.40 11.55
CA ASP A 229 -6.35 9.30 11.77
C ASP A 229 -5.99 10.08 10.48
N PRO A 230 -5.84 11.42 10.54
CA PRO A 230 -5.34 12.19 9.41
C PRO A 230 -3.90 11.80 9.00
N VAL A 231 -3.15 11.09 9.84
CA VAL A 231 -1.78 10.63 9.56
C VAL A 231 -1.77 9.48 8.56
N GLN A 232 -1.38 9.72 7.30
CA GLN A 232 -1.30 8.68 6.28
C GLN A 232 -0.15 7.68 6.47
N LEU A 233 0.94 8.03 7.15
CA LEU A 233 2.02 7.08 7.46
C LEU A 233 2.53 7.34 8.88
N THR A 234 2.19 6.46 9.81
CA THR A 234 2.63 6.62 11.21
C THR A 234 4.13 6.49 11.35
N LYS A 235 4.69 7.21 12.31
CA LYS A 235 6.08 7.05 12.73
C LYS A 235 6.42 5.60 13.09
N ARG A 236 7.72 5.28 13.03
CA ARG A 236 8.27 4.03 13.54
C ARG A 236 7.85 3.85 14.99
N LEU A 237 7.27 2.69 15.28
CA LEU A 237 7.05 2.24 16.66
C LEU A 237 8.10 1.18 16.99
N SER A 238 8.91 1.42 18.02
CA SER A 238 9.83 0.42 18.56
C SER A 238 9.39 0.04 19.96
N VAL A 239 9.13 -1.26 20.15
CA VAL A 239 8.73 -1.83 21.44
C VAL A 239 9.81 -2.78 21.90
N SER A 240 10.32 -2.56 23.11
CA SER A 240 11.28 -3.45 23.77
C SER A 240 10.56 -4.38 24.73
N SER A 241 10.82 -5.68 24.60
CA SER A 241 10.29 -6.71 25.48
C SER A 241 11.35 -7.80 25.70
N GLU A 242 11.66 -8.11 26.96
CA GLU A 242 12.64 -9.13 27.34
C GLU A 242 14.00 -9.04 26.60
N GLY A 243 14.47 -7.81 26.34
CA GLY A 243 15.74 -7.56 25.62
C GLY A 243 15.65 -7.66 24.09
N THR A 244 14.49 -8.00 23.53
CA THR A 244 14.22 -7.98 22.09
C THR A 244 13.49 -6.69 21.71
N VAL A 245 13.97 -5.97 20.70
CA VAL A 245 13.28 -4.79 20.15
C VAL A 245 12.51 -5.21 18.91
N THR A 246 11.18 -5.10 18.98
CA THR A 246 10.31 -5.24 17.81
C THR A 246 10.01 -3.86 17.25
N THR A 247 10.35 -3.65 15.98
CA THR A 247 10.11 -2.40 15.28
C THR A 247 9.03 -2.58 14.23
N PHE A 248 8.04 -1.70 14.26
CA PHE A 248 6.94 -1.60 13.31
C PHE A 248 7.18 -0.39 12.41
N VAL A 249 7.25 -0.65 11.12
CA VAL A 249 7.44 0.36 10.08
C VAL A 249 6.15 0.45 9.26
N SER A 250 5.55 1.63 9.16
CA SER A 250 4.33 1.85 8.38
C SER A 250 4.63 1.78 6.89
N VAL A 251 3.79 1.09 6.12
CA VAL A 251 3.84 1.02 4.67
C VAL A 251 2.48 1.41 4.12
N GLY A 252 2.45 2.45 3.29
CA GLY A 252 1.26 2.88 2.58
C GLY A 252 1.34 2.59 1.09
N VAL A 253 0.17 2.44 0.48
CA VAL A 253 0.01 2.10 -0.93
C VAL A 253 -0.73 3.22 -1.65
N TYR A 254 -0.25 3.60 -2.82
CA TYR A 254 -1.01 4.45 -3.73
C TYR A 254 -0.98 3.87 -5.14
N SER A 255 -1.93 4.27 -5.98
CA SER A 255 -1.92 3.92 -7.40
C SER A 255 -2.40 5.08 -8.25
N ALA A 256 -1.81 5.22 -9.43
CA ALA A 256 -2.20 6.20 -10.42
C ALA A 256 -2.25 5.59 -11.82
N GLN A 257 -3.15 6.11 -12.65
CA GLN A 257 -3.39 5.65 -14.01
C GLN A 257 -3.54 6.81 -14.99
N LYS A 258 -3.50 6.51 -16.28
CA LYS A 258 -3.88 7.46 -17.32
C LYS A 258 -5.41 7.66 -17.34
N LYS A 259 -5.89 8.88 -17.64
CA LYS A 259 -7.32 9.15 -17.88
C LYS A 259 -7.75 8.82 -19.31
N PHE A 260 -7.19 9.53 -20.29
CA PHE A 260 -7.50 9.37 -21.72
C PHE A 260 -6.39 10.00 -22.58
N GLY A 261 -6.12 9.44 -23.76
CA GLY A 261 -5.12 9.95 -24.71
C GLY A 261 -3.74 9.28 -24.61
N LEU A 262 -2.73 9.93 -25.20
CA LEU A 262 -1.35 9.43 -25.31
C LEU A 262 -0.45 9.84 -24.13
N PHE A 263 -1.05 10.18 -22.99
CA PHE A 263 -0.35 10.62 -21.78
C PHE A 263 -0.39 9.53 -20.72
N GLY A 264 0.70 9.37 -19.98
CA GLY A 264 0.84 8.33 -18.96
C GLY A 264 0.29 8.76 -17.60
N ALA A 265 0.75 8.10 -16.54
CA ALA A 265 0.55 8.55 -15.16
C ALA A 265 1.80 9.28 -14.67
N GLU A 266 1.69 10.58 -14.43
CA GLU A 266 2.80 11.43 -14.02
C GLU A 266 2.33 12.40 -12.94
N GLY A 267 2.98 12.38 -11.78
CA GLY A 267 2.55 13.17 -10.63
C GLY A 267 3.59 13.30 -9.54
N ILE A 268 3.23 14.05 -8.52
CA ILE A 268 4.02 14.32 -7.33
C ILE A 268 3.10 14.34 -6.12
N MET A 269 3.62 13.88 -4.99
CA MET A 269 2.97 13.93 -3.69
C MET A 269 3.94 14.54 -2.69
N ARG A 270 3.43 15.38 -1.80
CA ARG A 270 4.20 15.90 -0.67
C ARG A 270 3.77 15.22 0.61
N PHE A 271 4.75 14.71 1.33
CA PHE A 271 4.59 14.15 2.66
C PHE A 271 5.11 15.17 3.66
N THR A 272 4.28 15.54 4.62
CA THR A 272 4.56 16.56 5.63
C THR A 272 4.38 15.98 7.02
N ASP A 273 5.37 16.19 7.88
CA ASP A 273 5.21 16.01 9.32
C ASP A 273 4.55 17.25 9.93
N PRO A 274 3.31 17.13 10.45
CA PRO A 274 2.62 18.28 11.03
C PRO A 274 3.30 18.81 12.30
N THR A 275 4.21 18.05 12.91
CA THR A 275 4.89 18.43 14.17
C THR A 275 6.18 19.21 13.90
N SER A 276 7.09 18.66 13.09
CA SER A 276 8.39 19.30 12.81
C SER A 276 8.34 20.30 11.64
N GLY A 277 7.31 20.24 10.79
CA GLY A 277 7.26 20.97 9.53
C GLY A 277 8.18 20.41 8.45
N PHE A 278 8.87 19.29 8.72
CA PHE A 278 9.62 18.55 7.71
C PHE A 278 8.67 18.11 6.59
N ALA A 279 9.09 18.31 5.35
CA ALA A 279 8.35 17.84 4.20
C ALA A 279 9.28 17.34 3.10
N PHE A 280 8.83 16.31 2.38
CA PHE A 280 9.51 15.83 1.19
C PHE A 280 8.52 15.57 0.06
N ASP A 281 9.01 15.78 -1.15
CA ASP A 281 8.31 15.56 -2.38
C ASP A 281 8.74 14.22 -2.99
N GLN A 282 7.78 13.39 -3.32
CA GLN A 282 7.96 12.17 -4.11
C GLN A 282 7.31 12.36 -5.48
N MET A 283 8.13 12.38 -6.52
CA MET A 283 7.70 12.46 -7.91
C MET A 283 7.78 11.08 -8.56
N PHE A 284 6.77 10.74 -9.36
CA PHE A 284 6.75 9.57 -10.22
C PHE A 284 6.31 9.94 -11.64
N ALA A 285 6.84 9.21 -12.61
CA ALA A 285 6.54 9.40 -14.02
C ALA A 285 6.53 8.07 -14.76
N VAL A 286 5.40 7.76 -15.41
CA VAL A 286 5.24 6.61 -16.31
C VAL A 286 4.73 7.09 -17.67
N PRO A 287 5.51 7.89 -18.41
CA PRO A 287 5.09 8.49 -19.67
C PRO A 287 5.00 7.47 -20.83
N TYR A 288 4.28 7.82 -21.90
CA TYR A 288 4.18 6.98 -23.09
C TYR A 288 5.46 6.92 -23.92
N SER A 289 6.06 8.09 -24.18
CA SER A 289 7.13 8.27 -25.16
C SER A 289 8.51 8.48 -24.53
N LYS A 290 8.61 8.43 -23.20
CA LYS A 290 9.85 8.65 -22.46
C LYS A 290 10.06 7.50 -21.47
N ASP A 291 11.24 7.48 -20.87
CA ASP A 291 11.56 6.54 -19.81
C ASP A 291 10.77 6.89 -18.54
N ASN A 292 10.33 5.82 -17.86
CA ASN A 292 9.79 5.89 -16.52
C ASN A 292 10.86 6.47 -15.59
N GLY A 293 10.42 7.13 -14.54
CA GLY A 293 11.36 7.62 -13.54
C GLY A 293 10.67 8.06 -12.28
N ILE A 294 11.46 8.12 -11.23
CA ILE A 294 11.07 8.63 -9.93
C ILE A 294 12.05 9.71 -9.50
N ASN A 295 11.68 10.48 -8.48
CA ASN A 295 12.60 11.35 -7.78
C ASN A 295 12.06 11.64 -6.39
N VAL A 296 12.95 11.91 -5.45
CA VAL A 296 12.61 12.28 -4.08
C VAL A 296 13.53 13.39 -3.60
N ARG A 297 12.96 14.37 -2.89
CA ARG A 297 13.71 15.51 -2.35
C ARG A 297 12.99 16.13 -1.18
N GLU A 298 13.73 16.75 -0.26
CA GLU A 298 13.16 17.72 0.67
C GLU A 298 12.38 18.82 -0.08
N ALA A 299 11.20 19.17 0.43
CA ALA A 299 10.39 20.25 -0.11
C ALA A 299 11.01 21.61 0.26
N ARG A 300 11.11 22.55 -0.69
CA ARG A 300 11.77 23.85 -0.47
C ARG A 300 10.79 25.03 -0.46
N GLY A 301 9.53 24.76 -0.11
CA GLY A 301 8.46 25.76 -0.08
C GLY A 301 7.90 26.15 -1.45
N GLU A 302 8.38 25.55 -2.54
CA GLU A 302 7.76 25.72 -3.85
C GLU A 302 6.43 24.98 -3.97
N GLY A 303 5.56 25.46 -4.86
CA GLY A 303 4.33 24.76 -5.22
C GLY A 303 4.61 23.43 -5.92
N LEU A 304 3.68 22.47 -5.77
CA LEU A 304 3.83 21.13 -6.35
C LEU A 304 4.08 21.12 -7.88
N PRO A 305 3.46 21.98 -8.71
CA PRO A 305 3.75 22.01 -10.16
C PRO A 305 5.21 22.38 -10.48
N ASP A 306 5.77 23.34 -9.74
CA ASP A 306 7.16 23.76 -9.93
C ASP A 306 8.12 22.68 -9.42
N SER A 307 7.83 22.09 -8.26
CA SER A 307 8.60 20.97 -7.72
C SER A 307 8.58 19.77 -8.68
N PHE A 308 7.41 19.43 -9.23
CA PHE A 308 7.26 18.40 -10.26
C PHE A 308 8.19 18.67 -11.44
N THR A 309 8.16 19.88 -12.00
CA THR A 309 8.98 20.24 -13.17
C THR A 309 10.48 20.07 -12.88
N GLN A 310 10.93 20.51 -11.71
CA GLN A 310 12.33 20.38 -11.29
C GLN A 310 12.75 18.92 -11.10
N LEU A 311 11.94 18.13 -10.38
CA LEU A 311 12.22 16.73 -10.09
C LEU A 311 12.12 15.85 -11.33
N TYR A 312 11.21 16.17 -12.26
CA TYR A 312 11.02 15.44 -13.50
C TYR A 312 12.24 15.51 -14.42
N ALA A 313 12.94 16.65 -14.44
CA ALA A 313 14.12 16.86 -15.26
C ALA A 313 15.32 16.01 -14.81
N SER A 314 15.40 15.68 -13.52
CA SER A 314 16.49 14.89 -12.91
C SER A 314 16.04 13.51 -12.43
N ARG A 315 14.89 13.02 -12.93
CA ARG A 315 14.35 11.72 -12.56
C ARG A 315 15.23 10.58 -13.04
N ASP A 316 15.22 9.49 -12.28
CA ASP A 316 15.96 8.27 -12.60
C ASP A 316 15.14 7.04 -12.19
N VAL A 317 15.60 5.83 -12.51
CA VAL A 317 14.95 4.60 -12.03
C VAL A 317 15.18 4.36 -10.55
N ARG A 318 16.23 4.94 -9.99
CA ARG A 318 16.51 4.93 -8.55
C ARG A 318 17.14 6.25 -8.13
N VAL A 319 16.58 6.84 -7.09
CA VAL A 319 17.14 8.04 -6.45
C VAL A 319 17.33 7.74 -4.97
N SER A 320 18.51 8.11 -4.46
CA SER A 320 18.86 8.00 -3.05
C SER A 320 19.44 9.34 -2.62
N THR A 321 18.83 10.00 -1.65
CA THR A 321 19.27 11.32 -1.19
C THR A 321 19.25 11.40 0.33
N ARG A 322 20.16 12.19 0.88
CA ARG A 322 20.16 12.56 2.30
C ARG A 322 19.61 13.96 2.43
N VAL A 323 18.68 14.14 3.35
CA VAL A 323 18.11 15.43 3.70
C VAL A 323 18.69 15.84 5.05
N GLY A 324 19.58 16.84 5.00
CA GLY A 324 20.44 17.17 6.14
C GLY A 324 21.24 15.97 6.63
N ASP A 325 21.47 15.93 7.94
CA ASP A 325 22.14 14.83 8.64
C ASP A 325 21.15 13.83 9.27
N SER A 326 19.84 14.07 9.18
CA SER A 326 18.83 13.35 9.97
C SER A 326 17.94 12.39 9.18
N VAL A 327 17.79 12.57 7.86
CA VAL A 327 16.87 11.75 7.06
C VAL A 327 17.54 11.22 5.79
N HIS A 328 17.25 9.96 5.48
CA HIS A 328 17.60 9.31 4.23
C HIS A 328 16.36 8.90 3.45
N LEU A 329 16.26 9.38 2.22
CA LEU A 329 15.20 9.07 1.27
C LEU A 329 15.76 8.15 0.18
N THR A 330 14.99 7.13 -0.16
CA THR A 330 15.26 6.29 -1.33
C THR A 330 13.96 6.06 -2.07
N SER A 331 13.96 6.15 -3.39
CA SER A 331 12.84 5.77 -4.23
C SER A 331 13.35 4.97 -5.42
N THR A 332 12.60 3.97 -5.87
CA THR A 332 12.99 3.10 -6.97
C THR A 332 11.77 2.65 -7.74
N VAL A 333 11.86 2.63 -9.06
CA VAL A 333 10.87 2.04 -9.98
C VAL A 333 11.44 0.75 -10.58
N ASN A 334 10.55 -0.21 -10.86
CA ASN A 334 10.92 -1.54 -11.34
C ASN A 334 11.51 -1.58 -12.76
N ASP A 335 11.20 -0.62 -13.63
CA ASP A 335 11.71 -0.62 -15.00
C ASP A 335 11.81 0.80 -15.58
N THR A 336 12.88 1.04 -16.33
CA THR A 336 13.11 2.20 -17.20
C THR A 336 12.03 2.38 -18.27
N ARG A 337 11.46 1.30 -18.81
CA ARG A 337 10.49 1.32 -19.92
C ARG A 337 9.35 0.34 -19.68
N GLY A 338 8.30 0.40 -20.48
CA GLY A 338 7.19 -0.57 -20.41
C GLY A 338 5.92 -0.06 -19.72
N GLY A 339 5.01 -1.01 -19.47
CA GLY A 339 3.56 -0.77 -19.33
C GLY A 339 2.94 -0.88 -17.93
N GLN A 340 3.62 -1.41 -16.91
CA GLN A 340 3.15 -1.39 -15.52
C GLN A 340 4.35 -1.08 -14.62
N ALA A 341 4.31 0.07 -13.96
CA ALA A 341 5.37 0.51 -13.06
C ALA A 341 5.01 0.20 -11.60
N ALA A 342 5.95 -0.33 -10.85
CA ALA A 342 5.87 -0.45 -9.40
C ALA A 342 6.99 0.39 -8.79
N THR A 343 6.69 1.13 -7.73
CA THR A 343 7.69 1.94 -7.03
C THR A 343 7.73 1.61 -5.55
N ILE A 344 8.92 1.59 -4.98
CA ILE A 344 9.12 1.55 -3.53
C ILE A 344 9.88 2.81 -3.13
N THR A 345 9.29 3.56 -2.20
CA THR A 345 9.89 4.72 -1.56
C THR A 345 10.07 4.41 -0.08
N THR A 346 11.26 4.64 0.43
CA THR A 346 11.59 4.44 1.85
C THR A 346 12.14 5.73 2.42
N ILE A 347 11.66 6.10 3.59
CA ILE A 347 12.23 7.17 4.40
C ILE A 347 12.70 6.57 5.73
N SER A 348 13.92 6.92 6.14
CA SER A 348 14.48 6.48 7.43
C SER A 348 15.30 7.57 8.06
N ASP A 349 15.38 7.57 9.39
CA ASP A 349 16.40 8.36 10.08
C ASP A 349 17.80 7.92 9.61
N THR A 350 18.74 8.85 9.50
CA THR A 350 20.14 8.49 9.24
C THR A 350 20.69 7.70 10.43
N PRO A 351 21.50 6.65 10.20
CA PRO A 351 22.11 5.87 11.27
C PRO A 351 23.02 6.69 12.19
#